data_AF-A0A7Y4MSU2-F1
#
_entry.id   AF-A0A7Y4MSU2-F1
#
_cell.length_a   1.000
_cell.length_b   1.000
_cell.length_c   1.000
_cell.angle_alpha   90.00
_cell.angle_beta   90.00
_cell.angle_gamma   90.00
#
_symmetry.space_group_name_H-M   'P 1'
#
loop_
_entity.id
_entity.type
_entity.pdbx_description
1 polymer ?
#
loop_
_entity_poly.entity_id
_entity_poly.type
_entity_poly.pdbx_seq_one_letter_code
_entity_poly.pdbx_strand_id
1 'polypeptide(L)' 'MTVREVAERLGVCRATVYRLCERGTLPHIRISNAVRVTEKALERFLLAYTETGP' A
#
# COMPACT_ATOMS: atom_id res chain seq x y z
N MET A 1 7.76 -3.49 -4.89
CA MET A 1 7.67 -3.99 -3.50
C MET A 1 6.57 -5.03 -3.36
N THR A 2 6.79 -5.99 -2.46
CA THR A 2 5.84 -7.01 -2.02
C THR A 2 4.93 -6.48 -0.90
N VAL A 3 3.85 -7.19 -0.61
CA VAL A 3 2.95 -6.88 0.51
C VAL A 3 3.69 -6.86 1.86
N ARG A 4 4.70 -7.74 2.04
CA ARG A 4 5.49 -7.78 3.27
C ARG A 4 6.29 -6.49 3.46
N GLU A 5 7.02 -6.07 2.43
CA GLU A 5 7.84 -4.85 2.50
C GLU A 5 6.98 -3.59 2.71
N VAL A 6 5.80 -3.54 2.08
CA VAL A 6 4.86 -2.43 2.29
C VAL A 6 4.34 -2.43 3.73
N ALA A 7 4.00 -3.60 4.27
CA ALA A 7 3.53 -3.74 5.65
C ALA A 7 4.59 -3.27 6.65
N GLU A 8 5.85 -3.66 6.43
CA GLU A 8 7.00 -3.22 7.23
C GLU A 8 7.19 -1.69 7.16
N ARG A 9 7.15 -1.10 5.96
CA ARG A 9 7.30 0.36 5.79
C ARG A 9 6.16 1.17 6.41
N LEU A 10 4.93 0.65 6.34
CA LEU A 10 3.75 1.32 6.90
C LEU A 10 3.55 1.03 8.40
N GLY A 11 4.31 0.10 8.99
CA GLY A 11 4.12 -0.30 10.39
C GLY A 11 2.79 -1.02 10.66
N VAL A 12 2.25 -1.74 9.67
CA VAL A 12 0.94 -2.44 9.75
C VAL A 12 1.07 -3.93 9.45
N CYS A 13 0.02 -4.71 9.73
CA CYS A 13 0.00 -6.12 9.33
C CYS A 13 -0.31 -6.29 7.83
N ARG A 14 0.13 -7.41 7.25
CA ARG A 14 -0.12 -7.77 5.83
C ARG A 14 -1.61 -7.75 5.47
N ALA A 15 -2.49 -8.17 6.38
CA ALA A 15 -3.93 -8.16 6.17
C ALA A 15 -4.47 -6.73 5.99
N THR A 16 -3.90 -5.74 6.67
CA THR A 16 -4.24 -4.33 6.45
C THR A 16 -3.83 -3.87 5.06
N VAL A 17 -2.63 -4.24 4.60
CA VAL A 17 -2.19 -3.90 3.23
C VAL A 17 -3.11 -4.53 2.19
N TYR A 18 -3.51 -5.81 2.35
CA TYR A 18 -4.48 -6.42 1.45
C TYR A 18 -5.83 -5.69 1.44
N ARG A 19 -6.37 -5.31 2.60
CA ARG A 19 -7.60 -4.52 2.68
C ARG A 19 -7.48 -3.16 2.01
N LEU A 20 -6.34 -2.48 2.12
CA LEU A 20 -6.08 -1.21 1.43
C LEU A 20 -6.04 -1.40 -0.10
N CYS A 21 -5.46 -2.50 -0.57
CA CYS A 21 -5.47 -2.86 -1.99
C CYS A 21 -6.89 -3.17 -2.47
N GLU A 22 -7.66 -3.98 -1.73
CA GLU A 22 -9.04 -4.36 -2.05
C GLU A 22 -9.99 -3.15 -2.09
N ARG A 23 -9.77 -2.17 -1.20
CA ARG A 23 -10.52 -0.91 -1.18
C ARG A 23 -10.10 0.07 -2.27
N GLY A 24 -9.04 -0.22 -3.02
CA GLY A 24 -8.47 0.68 -4.02
C GLY A 24 -7.74 1.91 -3.43
N THR A 25 -7.58 1.98 -2.10
CA THR A 25 -6.91 3.12 -1.44
C THR A 25 -5.41 3.08 -1.63
N LEU A 26 -4.81 1.88 -1.72
CA LEU A 26 -3.39 1.71 -2.05
C LEU A 26 -3.25 1.24 -3.51
N PRO A 27 -2.72 2.08 -4.42
CA PRO A 27 -2.52 1.68 -5.81
C PRO A 27 -1.54 0.50 -5.90
N HIS A 28 -1.93 -0.53 -6.63
CA HIS A 28 -1.14 -1.76 -6.75
C HIS A 28 -1.35 -2.42 -8.11
N ILE A 29 -0.43 -3.30 -8.47
CA ILE A 29 -0.51 -4.15 -9.66
C ILE A 29 -0.58 -5.60 -9.18
N ARG A 30 -1.45 -6.39 -9.80
CA ARG A 30 -1.53 -7.83 -9.55
C ARG A 30 -0.88 -8.58 -10.72
N ILE A 31 0.07 -9.45 -10.40
CA ILE A 31 0.77 -10.33 -11.34
C ILE A 31 0.51 -11.76 -10.88
N SER A 32 -0.38 -12.48 -11.56
CA SER A 32 -0.98 -13.74 -11.06
C SER A 32 -1.48 -13.59 -9.62
N ASN A 33 -0.95 -14.40 -8.68
CA ASN A 33 -1.36 -14.36 -7.27
C ASN A 33 -0.56 -13.35 -6.43
N ALA A 34 0.37 -12.60 -7.05
CA ALA A 34 1.26 -11.69 -6.36
C ALA A 34 0.79 -10.23 -6.49
N VAL A 35 0.66 -9.55 -5.35
CA VAL A 35 0.46 -8.10 -5.30
C VAL A 35 1.82 -7.40 -5.29
N ARG A 36 1.94 -6.35 -6.11
CA ARG A 36 3.11 -5.50 -6.22
C ARG A 36 2.71 -4.04 -6.07
N VAL A 37 3.43 -3.33 -5.22
CA VAL A 37 3.28 -1.89 -5.01
C VAL A 37 4.56 -1.23 -5.48
N THR A 38 4.43 -0.21 -6.32
CA THR A 38 5.57 0.61 -6.74
C THR A 38 5.88 1.63 -5.65
N GLU A 39 7.13 2.07 -5.55
CA GLU A 39 7.51 3.07 -4.55
C GLU A 39 6.69 4.37 -4.71
N LYS A 40 6.54 4.85 -5.94
CA LYS A 40 5.67 5.99 -6.29
C LYS A 40 4.19 5.80 -5.90
N ALA A 41 3.69 4.57 -5.86
CA ALA A 41 2.32 4.31 -5.40
C ALA A 41 2.22 4.44 -3.87
N LEU A 42 3.22 3.93 -3.15
CA LEU A 42 3.31 4.07 -1.70
C LEU A 42 3.50 5.54 -1.27
N GLU A 43 4.35 6.28 -1.97
CA GLU A 43 4.55 7.71 -1.75
C GLU A 43 3.25 8.51 -1.95
N ARG A 44 2.54 8.26 -3.06
CA ARG A 44 1.23 8.90 -3.31
C ARG A 44 0.21 8.57 -2.23
N PHE A 45 0.21 7.33 -1.76
CA PHE A 45 -0.62 6.95 -0.62
C PHE A 45 -0.24 7.76 0.62
N LEU A 46 1.04 7.82 1.00
CA LEU A 46 1.47 8.59 2.17
C LEU A 46 1.13 10.08 2.07
N LEU A 47 1.38 10.71 0.91
CA LEU A 47 1.05 12.11 0.65
C LEU A 47 -0.44 12.40 0.88
N ALA A 48 -1.31 11.53 0.35
CA ALA A 48 -2.75 11.66 0.51
C ALA A 48 -3.22 11.63 1.98
N TYR A 49 -2.46 11.02 2.89
CA TYR A 49 -2.77 10.98 4.33
C TYR A 49 -2.02 12.05 5.14
N THR A 50 -0.87 12.54 4.67
CA THR A 50 -0.15 13.64 5.31
C THR A 50 -0.77 15.00 5.01
N GLU A 51 -1.38 15.18 3.82
CA GLU A 51 -2.10 16.42 3.46
C GLU A 51 -3.50 16.49 4.07
N THR A 52 -4.00 15.39 4.64
CA THR A 52 -5.28 15.31 5.38
C THR A 52 -5.10 15.08 6.88
N GLY A 53 -3.89 15.28 7.43
CA GLY A 53 -3.66 15.33 8.88
C GLY A 53 -3.96 16.73 9.44
N PRO A 54 -4.33 16.85 10.74
CA PRO A 54 -5.00 18.02 11.34
C PRO A 54 -4.23 19.34 11.27
#